data_AF-A0A8H8MF36-F1
#
_entry.id   AF-A0A8H8MF36-F1
#
_cell.length_a   1.000
_cell.length_b   1.000
_cell.length_c   1.000
_cell.angle_alpha   90.00
_cell.angle_beta   90.00
_cell.angle_gamma   90.00
#
_symmetry.space_group_name_H-M   'P 1'
#
loop_
_entity.id
_entity.type
_entity.pdbx_description
1 polymer ?
#
loop_
_entity_poly.entity_id
_entity_poly.type
_entity_poly.pdbx_seq_one_letter_code
_entity_poly.pdbx_strand_id
1 'polypeptide(L)'
;MHTVSRSPSPGFPEASDVVDPFPPSDPSSPSHTYNPYSASRSSSYQRSGESTAVNSVINLECATSKSLTAAVEVKPQRSASELEAAESQPLVRPSLSNKIKDHFMAEIDPHFASVPLAAYCFMTGYTDAITYIAAYVSSAFQTGNTIMAGMAISKQFTKYPHPLVPIPNLIPEEASWNPEAAAQWSWHRDHSLSKSDAQALASLACFLIGALSGRIGDRIGVKRRVWLFSGAIMAALLTLASALCAWANHQSSFAAVRGTNLVNWSTPLGFLTIGFASCAMGIQAFTGMRIGNAFNSTIVFTLQWIQLICDPKLFHFRRVPSRDHRVIAILSLMIGALAGRALVDAIGSHWALGIGAAARLLIGFSWLAVPQQK
;
A
#
# COMPACT_ATOMS: atom_id res chain seq x y z
N MET A 1 -58.86 50.29 16.57
CA MET A 1 -59.70 51.02 17.55
C MET A 1 -59.69 50.20 18.84
N HIS A 2 -59.81 50.84 20.03
CA HIS A 2 -59.62 50.26 21.38
C HIS A 2 -58.17 50.07 21.89
N THR A 3 -57.62 51.21 22.31
CA THR A 3 -56.84 51.45 23.54
C THR A 3 -57.65 51.03 24.82
N VAL A 4 -57.14 50.89 26.07
CA VAL A 4 -56.57 51.92 26.99
C VAL A 4 -56.00 51.29 28.32
N SER A 5 -54.91 51.89 28.86
CA SER A 5 -54.35 52.02 30.27
C SER A 5 -54.18 50.89 31.33
N ARG A 6 -52.89 50.66 31.71
CA ARG A 6 -52.18 50.92 33.00
C ARG A 6 -52.88 50.97 34.40
N SER A 7 -52.32 50.16 35.34
CA SER A 7 -51.81 50.46 36.73
C SER A 7 -52.77 50.94 37.86
N PRO A 8 -52.59 50.55 39.16
CA PRO A 8 -51.40 50.85 39.99
C PRO A 8 -50.90 49.78 41.00
N SER A 9 -49.74 50.05 41.63
CA SER A 9 -49.06 49.29 42.72
C SER A 9 -49.64 49.59 44.13
N PRO A 10 -49.39 48.77 45.18
CA PRO A 10 -48.09 48.65 45.90
C PRO A 10 -47.67 47.17 46.15
N GLY A 11 -46.61 46.78 46.89
CA GLY A 11 -45.60 47.48 47.71
C GLY A 11 -44.46 46.52 48.19
N PHE A 12 -43.59 46.95 49.12
CA PHE A 12 -42.43 46.17 49.66
C PHE A 12 -42.65 45.59 51.08
N PRO A 13 -41.82 44.61 51.51
CA PRO A 13 -40.69 44.95 52.40
C PRO A 13 -39.30 44.40 51.97
N GLU A 14 -38.26 44.81 52.69
CA GLU A 14 -36.83 44.79 52.33
C GLU A 14 -36.02 43.52 52.71
N ALA A 15 -34.93 43.32 51.93
CA ALA A 15 -33.56 42.88 52.31
C ALA A 15 -33.35 41.51 53.03
N SER A 16 -32.28 40.77 52.76
CA SER A 16 -30.92 41.19 52.37
C SER A 16 -30.24 40.34 51.27
N ASP A 17 -28.96 40.65 51.03
CA ASP A 17 -27.93 39.89 50.29
C ASP A 17 -27.75 40.28 48.80
N VAL A 18 -27.04 41.41 48.61
CA VAL A 18 -26.55 41.91 47.33
C VAL A 18 -25.07 41.53 47.15
N VAL A 19 -24.71 40.98 45.99
CA VAL A 19 -23.35 40.99 45.44
C VAL A 19 -23.44 41.47 43.99
N ASP A 20 -22.84 42.63 43.72
CA ASP A 20 -22.92 43.32 42.42
C ASP A 20 -21.97 42.75 41.33
N PRO A 21 -22.24 43.03 40.04
CA PRO A 21 -21.53 42.42 38.91
C PRO A 21 -20.24 43.16 38.50
N PHE A 22 -19.31 42.44 37.88
CA PHE A 22 -18.10 43.01 37.27
C PHE A 22 -18.35 43.57 35.85
N PRO A 23 -17.63 44.63 35.42
CA PRO A 23 -17.89 45.39 34.19
C PRO A 23 -17.25 44.79 32.92
N PRO A 24 -17.61 45.29 31.71
CA PRO A 24 -17.04 44.82 30.44
C PRO A 24 -15.61 45.34 30.20
N SER A 25 -14.81 44.58 29.46
CA SER A 25 -13.47 44.98 28.99
C SER A 25 -13.41 45.00 27.47
N ASP A 26 -12.81 46.07 26.93
CA ASP A 26 -12.70 46.35 25.49
C ASP A 26 -11.46 45.65 24.86
N PRO A 27 -11.36 45.55 23.52
CA PRO A 27 -10.55 44.52 22.86
C PRO A 27 -9.15 44.96 22.42
N SER A 28 -8.15 44.07 22.55
CA SER A 28 -7.06 43.93 21.56
C SER A 28 -6.16 42.71 21.83
N SER A 29 -6.17 41.73 20.93
CA SER A 29 -5.04 40.81 20.69
C SER A 29 -5.19 40.21 19.28
N PRO A 30 -4.13 40.21 18.45
CA PRO A 30 -4.29 40.05 17.01
C PRO A 30 -4.51 38.59 16.56
N SER A 31 -5.13 38.45 15.40
CA SER A 31 -5.20 37.19 14.66
C SER A 31 -3.80 36.61 14.40
N HIS A 32 -3.62 35.31 14.67
CA HIS A 32 -2.42 34.57 14.26
C HIS A 32 -2.33 34.47 12.73
N THR A 33 -1.77 35.49 12.10
CA THR A 33 -1.44 35.49 10.67
C THR A 33 -0.13 34.72 10.48
N TYR A 34 -0.18 33.61 9.74
CA TYR A 34 1.00 32.81 9.42
C TYR A 34 1.99 33.63 8.55
N ASN A 35 3.17 33.92 9.09
CA ASN A 35 4.24 34.64 8.39
C ASN A 35 5.37 33.66 8.02
N PRO A 36 5.59 33.33 6.73
CA PRO A 36 6.58 32.35 6.31
C PRO A 36 8.05 32.83 6.32
N TYR A 37 8.36 34.05 6.81
CA TYR A 37 9.69 34.66 6.69
C TYR A 37 10.36 35.12 8.01
N SER A 38 9.83 34.77 9.18
CA SER A 38 10.45 35.15 10.47
C SER A 38 11.68 34.29 10.83
N ALA A 39 12.84 34.62 10.27
CA ALA A 39 14.12 33.98 10.59
C ALA A 39 14.95 34.82 11.60
N SER A 40 14.88 34.49 12.88
CA SER A 40 15.82 35.01 13.90
C SER A 40 17.03 34.07 14.02
N ARG A 41 18.22 34.60 13.67
CA ARG A 41 19.48 33.87 13.87
C ARG A 41 19.92 33.93 15.33
N SER A 42 20.13 32.78 15.96
CA SER A 42 20.98 32.63 17.14
C SER A 42 21.95 31.45 16.97
N SER A 43 23.22 31.80 16.72
CA SER A 43 24.38 30.99 17.12
C SER A 43 24.37 30.90 18.66
N SER A 44 24.78 29.83 19.35
CA SER A 44 25.51 28.61 18.95
C SER A 44 25.42 27.58 20.09
N TYR A 45 25.21 26.30 19.79
CA TYR A 45 25.71 25.21 20.63
C TYR A 45 25.95 23.96 19.80
N GLN A 46 26.94 23.15 20.20
CA GLN A 46 27.57 22.16 19.32
C GLN A 46 27.81 20.85 20.07
N ARG A 47 26.89 19.86 19.98
CA ARG A 47 27.22 18.44 20.21
C ARG A 47 26.16 17.42 19.79
N SER A 48 26.66 16.21 19.51
CA SER A 48 25.99 14.90 19.34
C SER A 48 24.85 14.82 18.33
N GLY A 49 25.06 14.03 17.28
CA GLY A 49 24.08 13.87 16.19
C GLY A 49 22.89 13.00 16.57
N GLU A 50 21.69 13.50 16.32
CA GLU A 50 20.46 12.72 16.36
C GLU A 50 20.24 11.98 15.03
N SER A 51 20.02 10.66 15.14
CA SER A 51 19.73 9.80 14.00
C SER A 51 18.28 9.98 13.54
N THR A 52 18.06 10.90 12.60
CA THR A 52 16.79 10.99 11.88
C THR A 52 16.54 9.71 11.08
N ALA A 53 15.31 9.18 11.12
CA ALA A 53 14.94 7.86 10.58
C ALA A 53 15.15 7.68 9.05
N VAL A 54 15.49 8.75 8.33
CA VAL A 54 15.89 8.69 6.91
C VAL A 54 17.36 8.27 6.78
N ASN A 55 18.23 8.71 7.69
CA ASN A 55 19.66 8.35 7.70
C ASN A 55 19.91 6.91 8.14
N SER A 56 19.02 6.31 8.94
CA SER A 56 19.17 4.91 9.36
C SER A 56 19.00 3.92 8.19
N VAL A 57 18.15 4.21 7.20
CA VAL A 57 18.00 3.38 6.00
C VAL A 57 19.27 3.43 5.14
N ILE A 58 19.79 4.63 4.88
CA ILE A 58 21.02 4.84 4.10
C ILE A 58 22.24 4.19 4.79
N ASN A 59 22.32 4.28 6.12
CA ASN A 59 23.41 3.65 6.87
C ASN A 59 23.31 2.11 6.92
N LEU A 60 22.10 1.54 6.85
CA LEU A 60 21.91 0.08 6.77
C LEU A 60 22.38 -0.50 5.43
N GLU A 61 22.17 0.24 4.33
CA GLU A 61 22.68 -0.09 2.99
C GLU A 61 24.22 -0.03 2.92
N CYS A 62 24.86 0.89 3.64
CA CYS A 62 26.32 0.99 3.71
C CYS A 62 26.95 -0.10 4.61
N ALA A 63 26.29 -0.45 5.73
CA ALA A 63 26.78 -1.47 6.66
C ALA A 63 26.78 -2.88 6.04
N THR A 64 25.72 -3.24 5.29
CA THR A 64 25.64 -4.53 4.60
C THR A 64 26.69 -4.71 3.51
N SER A 65 27.13 -3.63 2.85
CA SER A 65 28.21 -3.69 1.86
C SER A 65 29.62 -3.82 2.47
N LYS A 66 29.85 -3.41 3.73
CA LYS A 66 31.18 -3.45 4.37
C LYS A 66 31.46 -4.75 5.14
N SER A 67 30.43 -5.49 5.52
CA SER A 67 30.59 -6.78 6.22
C SER A 67 31.12 -7.92 5.34
N LEU A 68 31.25 -7.72 4.02
CA LEU A 68 31.68 -8.74 3.06
C LEU A 68 33.18 -8.69 2.70
N THR A 69 33.95 -7.75 3.25
CA THR A 69 35.37 -7.54 2.91
C THR A 69 36.33 -7.68 4.10
N ALA A 70 35.89 -8.23 5.22
CA ALA A 70 36.69 -8.34 6.46
C ALA A 70 36.68 -9.75 7.08
N ALA A 71 36.98 -10.76 6.27
CA ALA A 71 37.33 -12.11 6.74
C ALA A 71 38.27 -12.80 5.74
N VAL A 72 39.54 -12.38 5.69
CA VAL A 72 40.59 -13.19 5.06
C VAL A 72 40.99 -14.28 6.05
N GLU A 73 40.24 -15.37 6.04
CA GLU A 73 40.56 -16.56 6.82
C GLU A 73 41.72 -17.31 6.15
N VAL A 74 42.85 -17.42 6.85
CA VAL A 74 44.03 -18.14 6.35
C VAL A 74 43.73 -19.64 6.41
N LYS A 75 43.35 -20.20 5.26
CA LYS A 75 43.07 -21.63 5.10
C LYS A 75 44.34 -22.44 5.37
N PRO A 76 44.33 -23.44 6.27
CA PRO A 76 45.48 -24.31 6.49
C PRO A 76 45.87 -25.06 5.21
N GLN A 77 47.16 -25.12 4.90
CA GLN A 77 47.66 -26.01 3.85
C GLN A 77 47.53 -27.46 4.33
N ARG A 78 46.64 -28.23 3.67
CA ARG A 78 46.59 -29.69 3.83
C ARG A 78 47.90 -30.33 3.39
N SER A 79 48.36 -31.35 4.12
CA SER A 79 49.51 -32.14 3.71
C SER A 79 49.18 -33.00 2.49
N ALA A 80 50.20 -33.37 1.71
CA ALA A 80 50.05 -34.20 0.51
C ALA A 80 49.33 -35.54 0.79
N SER A 81 49.55 -36.11 1.98
CA SER A 81 48.88 -37.34 2.45
C SER A 81 47.35 -37.22 2.59
N GLU A 82 46.80 -36.02 2.81
CA GLU A 82 45.35 -35.80 2.85
C GLU A 82 44.74 -35.64 1.44
N LEU A 83 45.53 -35.28 0.43
CA LEU A 83 45.05 -35.24 -0.97
C LEU A 83 44.89 -36.67 -1.52
N GLU A 84 45.90 -37.53 -1.35
CA GLU A 84 45.86 -38.92 -1.84
C GLU A 84 44.73 -39.74 -1.19
N ALA A 85 44.44 -39.50 0.11
CA ALA A 85 43.32 -40.14 0.79
C ALA A 85 41.95 -39.70 0.21
N ALA A 86 41.81 -38.45 -0.22
CA ALA A 86 40.56 -37.90 -0.75
C ALA A 86 40.22 -38.42 -2.15
N GLU A 87 41.21 -38.79 -2.95
CA GLU A 87 41.06 -39.26 -4.33
C GLU A 87 40.52 -40.71 -4.43
N SER A 88 40.50 -41.44 -3.30
CA SER A 88 40.01 -42.83 -3.21
C SER A 88 38.50 -42.98 -3.02
N GLN A 89 37.74 -41.90 -2.82
CA GLN A 89 36.30 -42.01 -2.62
C GLN A 89 35.58 -42.32 -3.95
N PRO A 90 34.71 -43.36 -4.00
CA PRO A 90 33.96 -43.66 -5.21
C PRO A 90 33.06 -42.49 -5.58
N LEU A 91 33.06 -42.12 -6.87
CA LEU A 91 32.18 -41.10 -7.45
C LEU A 91 30.71 -41.54 -7.39
N VAL A 92 30.09 -41.42 -6.21
CA VAL A 92 28.65 -41.59 -6.00
C VAL A 92 27.96 -40.47 -6.76
N ARG A 93 27.60 -40.74 -8.02
CA ARG A 93 26.84 -39.81 -8.86
C ARG A 93 25.57 -39.43 -8.10
N PRO A 94 25.36 -38.15 -7.73
CA PRO A 94 24.21 -37.78 -6.91
C PRO A 94 22.93 -38.14 -7.66
N SER A 95 22.01 -38.80 -6.93
CA SER A 95 20.73 -39.24 -7.47
C SER A 95 19.96 -38.05 -8.07
N LEU A 96 19.11 -38.31 -9.05
CA LEU A 96 18.31 -37.25 -9.69
C LEU A 96 17.46 -36.49 -8.64
N SER A 97 16.96 -37.20 -7.63
CA SER A 97 16.23 -36.61 -6.49
C SER A 97 17.10 -35.63 -5.68
N ASN A 98 18.36 -35.98 -5.38
CA ASN A 98 19.27 -35.08 -4.67
C ASN A 98 19.57 -33.84 -5.51
N LYS A 99 19.90 -34.00 -6.81
CA LYS A 99 20.13 -32.85 -7.71
C LYS A 99 18.93 -31.89 -7.78
N ILE A 100 17.71 -32.42 -7.84
CA ILE A 100 16.49 -31.61 -7.83
C ILE A 100 16.33 -30.89 -6.48
N LYS A 101 16.49 -31.61 -5.35
CA LYS A 101 16.42 -31.05 -4.00
C LYS A 101 17.43 -29.91 -3.82
N ASP A 102 18.67 -30.12 -4.26
CA ASP A 102 19.75 -29.14 -4.18
C ASP A 102 19.42 -27.90 -5.04
N HIS A 103 18.92 -28.09 -6.27
CA HIS A 103 18.49 -26.98 -7.15
C HIS A 103 17.37 -26.13 -6.55
N PHE A 104 16.39 -26.76 -5.88
CA PHE A 104 15.27 -26.07 -5.22
C PHE A 104 15.68 -25.38 -3.91
N MET A 105 16.64 -25.95 -3.16
CA MET A 105 17.15 -25.37 -1.92
C MET A 105 18.22 -24.30 -2.14
N ALA A 106 18.82 -24.23 -3.33
CA ALA A 106 19.78 -23.19 -3.69
C ALA A 106 19.18 -21.77 -3.56
N GLU A 107 20.00 -20.85 -3.09
CA GLU A 107 19.69 -19.42 -3.04
C GLU A 107 20.05 -18.73 -4.35
N ILE A 108 19.14 -17.88 -4.84
CA ILE A 108 19.38 -17.11 -6.06
C ILE A 108 20.33 -15.94 -5.82
N ASP A 109 21.06 -15.55 -6.86
CA ASP A 109 21.75 -14.26 -6.89
C ASP A 109 20.74 -13.13 -7.17
N PRO A 110 20.54 -12.16 -6.24
CA PRO A 110 19.64 -11.03 -6.44
C PRO A 110 19.96 -10.18 -7.68
N HIS A 111 21.21 -10.14 -8.14
CA HIS A 111 21.63 -9.35 -9.31
C HIS A 111 20.92 -9.82 -10.59
N PHE A 112 20.65 -11.12 -10.72
CA PHE A 112 19.97 -11.71 -11.86
C PHE A 112 18.43 -11.83 -11.68
N ALA A 113 17.89 -11.41 -10.54
CA ALA A 113 16.46 -11.41 -10.24
C ALA A 113 15.65 -10.34 -11.00
N SER A 114 16.29 -9.50 -11.81
CA SER A 114 15.68 -8.32 -12.44
C SER A 114 14.49 -8.64 -13.37
N VAL A 115 14.52 -9.79 -14.07
CA VAL A 115 13.41 -10.22 -14.96
C VAL A 115 12.14 -10.57 -14.18
N PRO A 116 12.14 -11.52 -13.22
CA PRO A 116 10.94 -11.81 -12.42
C PRO A 116 10.48 -10.62 -11.56
N LEU A 117 11.39 -9.76 -11.09
CA LEU A 117 11.02 -8.53 -10.37
C LEU A 117 10.31 -7.52 -11.27
N ALA A 118 10.76 -7.34 -12.52
CA ALA A 118 10.06 -6.52 -13.51
C ALA A 118 8.69 -7.12 -13.88
N ALA A 119 8.57 -8.45 -13.95
CA ALA A 119 7.29 -9.13 -14.17
C ALA A 119 6.34 -8.98 -12.97
N TYR A 120 6.83 -8.98 -11.73
CA TYR A 120 6.05 -8.59 -10.56
C TYR A 120 5.59 -7.12 -10.61
N CYS A 121 6.45 -6.20 -11.06
CA CYS A 121 6.06 -4.79 -11.29
C CYS A 121 4.92 -4.67 -12.32
N PHE A 122 4.98 -5.44 -13.41
CA PHE A 122 3.88 -5.57 -14.38
C PHE A 122 2.60 -6.12 -13.72
N MET A 123 2.71 -7.20 -12.94
CA MET A 123 1.55 -7.80 -12.28
C MET A 123 0.89 -6.87 -11.24
N THR A 124 1.64 -5.98 -10.62
CA THR A 124 1.11 -4.92 -9.75
C THR A 124 0.17 -4.01 -10.53
N GLY A 125 0.63 -3.42 -11.63
CA GLY A 125 -0.18 -2.50 -12.45
C GLY A 125 -1.36 -3.21 -13.12
N TYR A 126 -1.14 -4.44 -13.58
CA TYR A 126 -2.17 -5.28 -14.19
C TYR A 126 -3.31 -5.60 -13.23
N THR A 127 -2.98 -6.04 -12.00
CA THR A 127 -3.99 -6.41 -11.00
C THR A 127 -4.74 -5.18 -10.51
N ASP A 128 -4.02 -4.09 -10.22
CA ASP A 128 -4.64 -2.85 -9.73
C ASP A 128 -5.49 -2.16 -10.77
N ALA A 129 -5.15 -2.22 -12.06
CA ALA A 129 -6.05 -1.74 -13.10
C ALA A 129 -7.39 -2.48 -13.06
N ILE A 130 -7.37 -3.82 -13.04
CA ILE A 130 -8.60 -4.63 -13.04
C ILE A 130 -9.48 -4.32 -11.83
N THR A 131 -8.92 -4.32 -10.62
CA THR A 131 -9.70 -4.12 -9.38
C THR A 131 -10.13 -2.66 -9.19
N TYR A 132 -9.32 -1.69 -9.64
CA TYR A 132 -9.67 -0.27 -9.58
C TYR A 132 -10.75 0.13 -10.60
N ILE A 133 -10.74 -0.42 -11.82
CA ILE A 133 -11.82 -0.20 -12.79
C ILE A 133 -13.15 -0.77 -12.27
N ALA A 134 -13.10 -1.95 -11.63
CA ALA A 134 -14.30 -2.62 -11.17
C ALA A 134 -14.90 -2.04 -9.88
N ALA A 135 -14.08 -1.57 -8.93
CA ALA A 135 -14.54 -1.17 -7.59
C ALA A 135 -13.88 0.11 -7.01
N TYR A 136 -13.03 0.82 -7.76
CA TYR A 136 -12.17 1.91 -7.27
C TYR A 136 -11.22 1.55 -6.11
N VAL A 137 -10.98 0.25 -5.90
CA VAL A 137 -10.08 -0.28 -4.86
C VAL A 137 -8.86 -0.89 -5.53
N SER A 138 -7.67 -0.40 -5.17
CA SER A 138 -6.40 -1.00 -5.57
C SER A 138 -6.08 -2.21 -4.69
N SER A 139 -5.60 -3.30 -5.27
CA SER A 139 -5.24 -4.52 -4.54
C SER A 139 -3.79 -4.51 -4.03
N ALA A 140 -2.93 -3.70 -4.63
CA ALA A 140 -1.52 -3.53 -4.26
C ALA A 140 -1.28 -2.18 -3.58
N PHE A 141 -1.84 -1.08 -4.10
CA PHE A 141 -1.61 0.27 -3.56
C PHE A 141 -2.41 0.57 -2.28
N GLN A 142 -2.00 -0.07 -1.18
CA GLN A 142 -2.68 0.01 0.11
C GLN A 142 -2.70 1.40 0.76
N THR A 143 -1.85 2.35 0.36
CA THR A 143 -1.88 3.73 0.87
C THR A 143 -3.26 4.38 0.70
N GLY A 144 -3.90 4.17 -0.46
CA GLY A 144 -5.26 4.69 -0.70
C GLY A 144 -6.30 4.01 0.19
N ASN A 145 -6.19 2.68 0.37
CA ASN A 145 -7.11 1.91 1.19
C ASN A 145 -7.00 2.27 2.69
N THR A 146 -5.79 2.53 3.18
CA THR A 146 -5.55 3.04 4.54
C THR A 146 -6.16 4.43 4.74
N ILE A 147 -6.08 5.32 3.76
CA ILE A 147 -6.73 6.63 3.82
C ILE A 147 -8.26 6.48 3.81
N MET A 148 -8.82 5.59 2.96
CA MET A 148 -10.25 5.28 2.96
C MET A 148 -10.73 4.71 4.30
N ALA A 149 -9.95 3.82 4.93
CA ALA A 149 -10.21 3.34 6.28
C ALA A 149 -10.22 4.49 7.32
N GLY A 150 -9.25 5.40 7.25
CA GLY A 150 -9.20 6.59 8.11
C GLY A 150 -10.41 7.52 7.93
N MET A 151 -10.84 7.76 6.68
CA MET A 151 -12.03 8.55 6.38
C MET A 151 -13.32 7.88 6.86
N ALA A 152 -13.42 6.55 6.76
CA ALA A 152 -14.56 5.79 7.28
C ALA A 152 -14.68 5.88 8.81
N ILE A 153 -13.53 5.92 9.51
CA ILE A 153 -13.48 6.17 10.96
C ILE A 153 -13.83 7.63 11.27
N SER A 154 -13.31 8.62 10.54
CA SER A 154 -13.57 10.03 10.82
C SER A 154 -15.04 10.43 10.64
N LYS A 155 -15.78 9.78 9.73
CA LYS A 155 -17.24 9.94 9.59
C LYS A 155 -17.98 9.77 10.92
N GLN A 156 -17.56 8.83 11.77
CA GLN A 156 -18.20 8.55 13.06
C GLN A 156 -18.12 9.73 14.05
N PHE A 157 -17.11 10.59 13.90
CA PHE A 157 -16.86 11.76 14.75
C PHE A 157 -17.28 13.09 14.09
N THR A 158 -17.84 13.05 12.88
CA THR A 158 -18.13 14.26 12.11
C THR A 158 -19.39 14.94 12.65
N LYS A 159 -19.25 16.18 13.14
CA LYS A 159 -20.34 16.96 13.76
C LYS A 159 -21.40 17.42 12.76
N TYR A 160 -21.00 17.69 11.51
CA TYR A 160 -21.87 18.13 10.43
C TYR A 160 -22.04 17.00 9.41
N PRO A 161 -23.23 16.40 9.27
CA PRO A 161 -23.46 15.40 8.24
C PRO A 161 -23.29 15.99 6.85
N HIS A 162 -22.47 15.33 6.03
CA HIS A 162 -22.36 15.67 4.62
C HIS A 162 -23.65 15.26 3.89
N PRO A 163 -24.18 16.10 2.98
CA PRO A 163 -25.34 15.71 2.19
C PRO A 163 -25.00 14.52 1.29
N LEU A 164 -25.88 13.52 1.30
CA LEU A 164 -25.81 12.37 0.43
C LEU A 164 -26.24 12.79 -0.99
N VAL A 165 -25.26 13.05 -1.86
CA VAL A 165 -25.45 13.43 -3.27
C VAL A 165 -24.96 12.25 -4.13
N PRO A 166 -25.76 11.72 -5.09
CA PRO A 166 -26.62 12.49 -5.97
C PRO A 166 -28.10 12.06 -5.97
N ILE A 167 -28.92 12.82 -5.25
CA ILE A 167 -30.29 13.15 -5.68
C ILE A 167 -30.34 14.69 -5.71
N PRO A 168 -30.73 15.34 -6.81
CA PRO A 168 -30.67 16.81 -6.93
C PRO A 168 -31.48 17.61 -5.89
N ASN A 169 -32.36 16.96 -5.13
CA ASN A 169 -33.41 17.61 -4.33
C ASN A 169 -33.38 17.23 -2.83
N LEU A 170 -32.26 16.74 -2.29
CA LEU A 170 -32.21 16.26 -0.88
C LEU A 170 -31.93 17.36 0.16
N ILE A 171 -31.45 18.54 -0.26
CA ILE A 171 -31.37 19.74 0.58
C ILE A 171 -32.31 20.75 -0.08
N PRO A 172 -33.32 21.30 0.62
CA PRO A 172 -34.07 22.45 0.12
C PRO A 172 -33.10 23.60 -0.16
N GLU A 173 -33.29 24.32 -1.28
CA GLU A 173 -32.38 25.41 -1.68
C GLU A 173 -32.17 26.42 -0.53
N GLU A 174 -33.24 26.74 0.20
CA GLU A 174 -33.26 27.55 1.41
C GLU A 174 -32.29 27.05 2.50
N ALA A 175 -32.23 25.74 2.77
CA ALA A 175 -31.34 25.16 3.77
C ALA A 175 -29.86 25.10 3.32
N SER A 176 -29.56 25.45 2.06
CA SER A 176 -28.17 25.54 1.58
C SER A 176 -27.51 26.89 1.88
N TRP A 177 -28.30 27.96 2.11
CA TRP A 177 -27.81 29.32 2.38
C TRP A 177 -28.38 29.99 3.64
N ASN A 178 -29.55 29.58 4.15
CA ASN A 178 -30.14 30.14 5.36
C ASN A 178 -29.73 29.33 6.62
N PRO A 179 -29.02 29.94 7.60
CA PRO A 179 -28.63 29.27 8.84
C PRO A 179 -29.80 28.76 9.68
N GLU A 180 -30.96 29.43 9.65
CA GLU A 180 -32.14 29.04 10.42
C GLU A 180 -32.84 27.83 9.78
N ALA A 181 -33.00 27.84 8.46
CA ALA A 181 -33.52 26.68 7.72
C ALA A 181 -32.58 25.47 7.84
N ALA A 182 -31.26 25.70 7.81
CA ALA A 182 -30.27 24.67 8.11
C ALA A 182 -30.37 24.16 9.56
N ALA A 183 -30.67 25.00 10.55
CA ALA A 183 -30.87 24.55 11.93
C ALA A 183 -32.16 23.75 12.14
N GLN A 184 -33.20 24.01 11.34
CA GLN A 184 -34.48 23.31 11.37
C GLN A 184 -34.51 22.02 10.52
N TRP A 185 -33.60 21.88 9.55
CA TRP A 185 -33.51 20.69 8.70
C TRP A 185 -33.11 19.44 9.50
N SER A 186 -33.82 18.33 9.27
CA SER A 186 -33.53 17.04 9.89
C SER A 186 -32.32 16.38 9.22
N TRP A 187 -31.12 16.84 9.58
CA TRP A 187 -29.91 16.26 9.03
C TRP A 187 -29.71 14.81 9.50
N HIS A 188 -29.89 13.87 8.58
CA HIS A 188 -29.65 12.46 8.85
C HIS A 188 -28.15 12.18 8.85
N ARG A 189 -27.59 11.81 10.01
CA ARG A 189 -26.21 11.33 10.12
C ARG A 189 -26.13 9.88 9.66
N ASP A 190 -25.54 9.66 8.50
CA ASP A 190 -25.19 8.32 8.05
C ASP A 190 -23.91 7.83 8.76
N HIS A 191 -24.12 7.03 9.80
CA HIS A 191 -23.06 6.32 10.52
C HIS A 191 -22.71 4.97 9.85
N SER A 192 -23.35 4.60 8.74
CA SER A 192 -23.11 3.31 8.10
C SER A 192 -21.75 3.25 7.42
N LEU A 193 -21.15 2.05 7.43
CA LEU A 193 -19.94 1.78 6.66
C LEU A 193 -20.34 1.61 5.19
N SER A 194 -20.01 2.58 4.35
CA SER A 194 -20.23 2.49 2.90
C SER A 194 -19.61 1.20 2.35
N LYS A 195 -20.24 0.60 1.35
CA LYS A 195 -19.71 -0.59 0.67
C LYS A 195 -18.33 -0.34 0.07
N SER A 196 -18.04 0.87 -0.42
CA SER A 196 -16.70 1.28 -0.86
C SER A 196 -15.65 1.19 0.24
N ASP A 197 -16.01 1.70 1.42
CA ASP A 197 -15.13 1.80 2.57
C ASP A 197 -14.85 0.39 3.12
N ALA A 198 -15.88 -0.47 3.14
CA ALA A 198 -15.74 -1.88 3.50
C ALA A 198 -14.90 -2.69 2.47
N GLN A 199 -14.99 -2.42 1.17
CA GLN A 199 -14.14 -3.06 0.15
C GLN A 199 -12.66 -2.65 0.30
N ALA A 200 -12.40 -1.36 0.59
CA ALA A 200 -11.05 -0.86 0.86
C ALA A 200 -10.46 -1.52 2.12
N LEU A 201 -11.24 -1.63 3.19
CA LEU A 201 -10.86 -2.35 4.43
C LEU A 201 -10.59 -3.84 4.16
N ALA A 202 -11.43 -4.52 3.37
CA ALA A 202 -11.24 -5.91 3.00
C ALA A 202 -9.96 -6.12 2.17
N SER A 203 -9.68 -5.24 1.21
CA SER A 203 -8.43 -5.24 0.43
C SER A 203 -7.21 -5.11 1.35
N LEU A 204 -7.24 -4.14 2.26
CA LEU A 204 -6.15 -3.88 3.21
C LEU A 204 -5.92 -5.08 4.15
N ALA A 205 -6.98 -5.62 4.75
CA ALA A 205 -6.88 -6.78 5.64
C ALA A 205 -6.34 -8.01 4.90
N CYS A 206 -6.85 -8.33 3.72
CA CYS A 206 -6.37 -9.47 2.94
C CYS A 206 -4.94 -9.27 2.42
N PHE A 207 -4.53 -8.05 2.04
CA PHE A 207 -3.14 -7.75 1.70
C PHE A 207 -2.19 -7.98 2.88
N LEU A 208 -2.57 -7.52 4.08
CA LEU A 208 -1.79 -7.74 5.29
C LEU A 208 -1.70 -9.24 5.64
N ILE A 209 -2.79 -10.00 5.49
CA ILE A 209 -2.77 -11.46 5.63
C ILE A 209 -1.78 -12.10 4.63
N GLY A 210 -1.82 -11.71 3.36
CA GLY A 210 -0.87 -12.20 2.35
C GLY A 210 0.59 -11.85 2.66
N ALA A 211 0.85 -10.64 3.13
CA ALA A 211 2.19 -10.21 3.56
C ALA A 211 2.67 -10.96 4.81
N LEU A 212 1.77 -11.29 5.74
CA LEU A 212 2.05 -12.13 6.92
C LEU A 212 2.33 -13.58 6.51
N SER A 213 1.56 -14.15 5.57
CA SER A 213 1.87 -15.46 4.95
C SER A 213 3.21 -15.44 4.23
N GLY A 214 3.61 -14.30 3.65
CA GLY A 214 4.95 -14.07 3.10
C GLY A 214 6.08 -14.37 4.09
N ARG A 215 5.87 -14.13 5.40
CA ARG A 215 6.87 -14.39 6.45
C ARG A 215 7.21 -15.87 6.63
N ILE A 216 6.47 -16.79 6.04
CA ILE A 216 6.87 -18.21 5.95
C ILE A 216 8.21 -18.34 5.22
N GLY A 217 8.50 -17.45 4.26
CA GLY A 217 9.79 -17.32 3.61
C GLY A 217 10.96 -16.99 4.53
N ASP A 218 10.75 -16.28 5.64
CA ASP A 218 11.80 -16.03 6.64
C ASP A 218 12.26 -17.32 7.34
N ARG A 219 11.41 -18.36 7.40
CA ARG A 219 11.75 -19.68 7.97
C ARG A 219 12.38 -20.63 6.96
N ILE A 220 11.96 -20.55 5.70
CA ILE A 220 12.46 -21.43 4.63
C ILE A 220 13.79 -20.92 4.06
N GLY A 221 13.93 -19.60 3.95
CA GLY A 221 15.03 -18.90 3.29
C GLY A 221 14.49 -18.00 2.16
N VAL A 222 14.49 -16.68 2.37
CA VAL A 222 13.81 -15.71 1.48
C VAL A 222 14.35 -15.65 0.05
N LYS A 223 15.59 -16.10 -0.17
CA LYS A 223 16.23 -16.19 -1.50
C LYS A 223 16.20 -17.60 -2.10
N ARG A 224 15.68 -18.62 -1.39
CA ARG A 224 15.70 -20.00 -1.91
C ARG A 224 14.67 -20.17 -3.01
N ARG A 225 15.05 -20.85 -4.09
CA ARG A 225 14.18 -21.09 -5.25
C ARG A 225 12.86 -21.75 -4.86
N VAL A 226 12.87 -22.68 -3.90
CA VAL A 226 11.65 -23.33 -3.39
C VAL A 226 10.66 -22.31 -2.80
N TRP A 227 11.11 -21.30 -2.05
CA TRP A 227 10.23 -20.26 -1.51
C TRP A 227 9.73 -19.34 -2.63
N LEU A 228 10.62 -18.87 -3.49
CA LEU A 228 10.27 -17.94 -4.57
C LEU A 228 9.28 -18.55 -5.57
N PHE A 229 9.48 -19.83 -5.92
CA PHE A 229 8.56 -20.62 -6.72
C PHE A 229 7.22 -20.82 -6.00
N SER A 230 7.22 -21.40 -4.78
CA SER A 230 5.97 -21.70 -4.06
C SER A 230 5.15 -20.46 -3.69
N GLY A 231 5.79 -19.35 -3.35
CA GLY A 231 5.13 -18.06 -3.13
C GLY A 231 4.48 -17.51 -4.40
N ALA A 232 5.13 -17.64 -5.56
CA ALA A 232 4.55 -17.29 -6.85
C ALA A 232 3.36 -18.20 -7.23
N ILE A 233 3.46 -19.51 -6.98
CA ILE A 233 2.35 -20.46 -7.15
C ILE A 233 1.17 -20.11 -6.23
N MET A 234 1.43 -19.79 -4.96
CA MET A 234 0.39 -19.39 -4.02
C MET A 234 -0.32 -18.09 -4.46
N ALA A 235 0.44 -17.10 -4.95
CA ALA A 235 -0.13 -15.89 -5.55
C ALA A 235 -0.91 -16.17 -6.85
N ALA A 236 -0.47 -17.12 -7.69
CA ALA A 236 -1.20 -17.56 -8.87
C ALA A 236 -2.53 -18.23 -8.51
N LEU A 237 -2.54 -19.14 -7.53
CA LEU A 237 -3.74 -19.82 -7.05
C LEU A 237 -4.74 -18.85 -6.42
N LEU A 238 -4.28 -17.87 -5.64
CA LEU A 238 -5.12 -16.79 -5.11
C LEU A 238 -5.69 -15.91 -6.24
N THR A 239 -4.90 -15.63 -7.28
CA THR A 239 -5.40 -14.89 -8.46
C THR A 239 -6.44 -15.71 -9.23
N LEU A 240 -6.27 -17.02 -9.33
CA LEU A 240 -7.26 -17.91 -9.94
C LEU A 240 -8.56 -17.98 -9.10
N ALA A 241 -8.45 -18.05 -7.77
CA ALA A 241 -9.60 -17.96 -6.88
C ALA A 241 -10.34 -16.62 -7.03
N SER A 242 -9.61 -15.51 -7.15
CA SER A 242 -10.16 -14.19 -7.47
C SER A 242 -10.91 -14.20 -8.81
N ALA A 243 -10.34 -14.79 -9.87
CA ALA A 243 -10.98 -14.92 -11.18
C ALA A 243 -12.29 -15.74 -11.13
N LEU A 244 -12.29 -16.86 -10.38
CA LEU A 244 -13.46 -17.71 -10.19
C LEU A 244 -14.56 -17.01 -9.38
N CYS A 245 -14.20 -16.28 -8.32
CA CYS A 245 -15.15 -15.45 -7.58
C CYS A 245 -15.72 -14.33 -8.45
N ALA A 246 -14.91 -13.67 -9.29
CA ALA A 246 -15.38 -12.64 -10.22
C ALA A 246 -16.37 -13.21 -11.25
N TRP A 247 -16.10 -14.41 -11.78
CA TRP A 247 -16.97 -15.10 -12.72
C TRP A 247 -18.31 -15.48 -12.09
N ALA A 248 -18.29 -16.06 -10.88
CA ALA A 248 -19.50 -16.43 -10.13
C ALA A 248 -20.27 -15.22 -9.54
N ASN A 249 -19.66 -14.03 -9.48
CA ASN A 249 -20.31 -12.83 -8.96
C ASN A 249 -21.37 -12.26 -9.93
N HIS A 250 -21.22 -12.49 -11.25
CA HIS A 250 -22.10 -11.97 -12.30
C HIS A 250 -22.32 -10.44 -12.32
N GLN A 251 -21.57 -9.67 -11.52
CA GLN A 251 -21.60 -8.21 -11.56
C GLN A 251 -20.61 -7.66 -12.62
N SER A 252 -20.77 -6.38 -12.96
CA SER A 252 -19.99 -5.69 -13.99
C SER A 252 -18.47 -5.78 -13.76
N SER A 253 -17.70 -5.64 -14.84
CA SER A 253 -16.25 -5.38 -14.76
C SER A 253 -15.91 -3.90 -14.53
N PHE A 254 -16.93 -3.02 -14.55
CA PHE A 254 -16.80 -1.56 -14.47
C PHE A 254 -17.63 -1.00 -13.30
N ALA A 255 -17.01 -0.13 -12.50
CA ALA A 255 -17.66 0.63 -11.46
C ALA A 255 -18.65 1.67 -12.04
N ALA A 256 -19.70 1.98 -11.27
CA ALA A 256 -20.56 3.12 -11.54
C ALA A 256 -19.83 4.45 -11.26
N VAL A 257 -20.50 5.59 -11.51
CA VAL A 257 -19.95 6.92 -11.23
C VAL A 257 -19.53 7.03 -9.76
N ARG A 258 -18.29 7.47 -9.53
CA ARG A 258 -17.71 7.67 -8.19
C ARG A 258 -18.60 8.60 -7.34
N GLY A 259 -18.84 8.22 -6.09
CA GLY A 259 -19.71 8.95 -5.16
C GLY A 259 -21.17 8.51 -5.19
N THR A 260 -21.58 7.65 -6.13
CA THR A 260 -22.89 7.00 -6.07
C THR A 260 -22.88 5.81 -5.09
N ASN A 261 -24.04 5.48 -4.53
CA ASN A 261 -24.24 4.27 -3.72
C ASN A 261 -24.20 2.96 -4.54
N LEU A 262 -24.07 3.04 -5.87
CA LEU A 262 -24.05 1.91 -6.80
C LEU A 262 -22.65 1.28 -6.86
N VAL A 263 -22.20 0.75 -5.73
CA VAL A 263 -20.90 0.09 -5.61
C VAL A 263 -20.95 -1.28 -6.27
N ASN A 264 -20.15 -1.45 -7.31
CA ASN A 264 -19.94 -2.72 -7.99
C ASN A 264 -19.00 -3.63 -7.17
N TRP A 265 -19.11 -4.96 -7.33
CA TRP A 265 -18.44 -5.97 -6.48
C TRP A 265 -18.84 -5.92 -4.99
N SER A 266 -20.07 -5.51 -4.72
CA SER A 266 -20.66 -5.31 -3.38
C SER A 266 -21.19 -6.58 -2.71
N THR A 267 -21.24 -7.71 -3.43
CA THR A 267 -21.63 -9.03 -2.89
C THR A 267 -20.47 -9.69 -2.13
N PRO A 268 -20.72 -10.75 -1.33
CA PRO A 268 -19.64 -11.55 -0.74
C PRO A 268 -18.62 -12.09 -1.76
N LEU A 269 -19.06 -12.46 -2.97
CA LEU A 269 -18.17 -12.94 -4.04
C LEU A 269 -17.31 -11.81 -4.63
N GLY A 270 -17.86 -10.59 -4.76
CA GLY A 270 -17.09 -9.40 -5.12
C GLY A 270 -16.04 -9.04 -4.06
N PHE A 271 -16.38 -9.14 -2.78
CA PHE A 271 -15.43 -8.95 -1.68
C PHE A 271 -14.32 -10.02 -1.68
N LEU A 272 -14.66 -11.30 -1.91
CA LEU A 272 -13.67 -12.38 -2.05
C LEU A 272 -12.77 -12.18 -3.28
N THR A 273 -13.31 -11.67 -4.39
CA THR A 273 -12.53 -11.30 -5.59
C THR A 273 -11.43 -10.31 -5.24
N ILE A 274 -11.79 -9.20 -4.58
CA ILE A 274 -10.84 -8.17 -4.13
C ILE A 274 -9.87 -8.77 -3.10
N GLY A 275 -10.39 -9.49 -2.10
CA GLY A 275 -9.61 -10.07 -1.02
C GLY A 275 -8.52 -11.04 -1.51
N PHE A 276 -8.86 -11.99 -2.38
CA PHE A 276 -7.88 -12.93 -2.94
C PHE A 276 -6.84 -12.23 -3.83
N ALA A 277 -7.25 -11.25 -4.66
CA ALA A 277 -6.32 -10.44 -5.44
C ALA A 277 -5.34 -9.66 -4.55
N SER A 278 -5.84 -9.01 -3.49
CA SER A 278 -5.02 -8.26 -2.54
C SER A 278 -4.11 -9.15 -1.71
N CYS A 279 -4.55 -10.35 -1.32
CA CYS A 279 -3.72 -11.36 -0.65
C CYS A 279 -2.57 -11.84 -1.54
N ALA A 280 -2.83 -12.10 -2.83
CA ALA A 280 -1.78 -12.41 -3.81
C ALA A 280 -0.74 -11.28 -3.94
N MET A 281 -1.20 -10.02 -3.95
CA MET A 281 -0.30 -8.86 -3.93
C MET A 281 0.50 -8.75 -2.63
N GLY A 282 -0.09 -9.07 -1.47
CA GLY A 282 0.62 -9.07 -0.18
C GLY A 282 1.82 -10.04 -0.15
N ILE A 283 1.65 -11.25 -0.67
CA ILE A 283 2.74 -12.23 -0.81
C ILE A 283 3.84 -11.69 -1.74
N GLN A 284 3.44 -11.09 -2.88
CA GLN A 284 4.36 -10.48 -3.83
C GLN A 284 5.14 -9.30 -3.21
N ALA A 285 4.47 -8.48 -2.38
CA ALA A 285 5.07 -7.36 -1.67
C ALA A 285 6.23 -7.83 -0.80
N PHE A 286 5.95 -8.83 0.06
CA PHE A 286 6.91 -9.37 0.99
C PHE A 286 8.11 -9.99 0.27
N THR A 287 7.84 -10.83 -0.73
CA THR A 287 8.90 -11.49 -1.52
C THR A 287 9.78 -10.48 -2.25
N GLY A 288 9.20 -9.45 -2.88
CA GLY A 288 9.94 -8.40 -3.56
C GLY A 288 10.88 -7.63 -2.63
N MET A 289 10.36 -7.15 -1.48
CA MET A 289 11.13 -6.42 -0.47
C MET A 289 12.30 -7.23 0.09
N ARG A 290 12.16 -8.56 0.22
CA ARG A 290 13.17 -9.43 0.87
C ARG A 290 14.32 -9.86 -0.05
N ILE A 291 14.23 -9.66 -1.37
CA ILE A 291 15.30 -10.02 -2.31
C ILE A 291 16.47 -9.02 -2.27
N GLY A 292 16.19 -7.73 -2.01
CA GLY A 292 17.22 -6.70 -1.78
C GLY A 292 17.98 -6.25 -3.04
N ASN A 293 17.30 -6.17 -4.19
CA ASN A 293 17.82 -5.57 -5.43
C ASN A 293 17.22 -4.15 -5.61
N ALA A 294 17.74 -3.35 -6.55
CA ALA A 294 17.28 -1.99 -6.90
C ALA A 294 15.78 -1.87 -7.25
N PHE A 295 15.11 -3.00 -7.56
CA PHE A 295 13.65 -3.15 -7.52
C PHE A 295 13.10 -3.20 -6.07
N ASN A 296 13.60 -2.29 -5.21
CA ASN A 296 13.55 -2.39 -3.74
C ASN A 296 12.14 -2.66 -3.18
N SER A 297 11.10 -2.16 -3.87
CA SER A 297 9.73 -2.67 -3.76
C SER A 297 9.12 -2.94 -5.14
N THR A 298 8.38 -4.04 -5.28
CA THR A 298 7.56 -4.37 -6.46
C THR A 298 6.17 -3.73 -6.43
N ILE A 299 5.83 -2.98 -5.37
CA ILE A 299 4.49 -2.39 -5.14
C ILE A 299 4.54 -0.93 -4.69
N VAL A 300 5.52 -0.52 -3.88
CA VAL A 300 5.59 0.86 -3.35
C VAL A 300 6.21 1.80 -4.39
N PHE A 301 5.47 2.11 -5.45
CA PHE A 301 5.98 2.87 -6.59
C PHE A 301 6.23 4.36 -6.33
N THR A 302 5.55 4.98 -5.37
CA THR A 302 5.86 6.36 -4.95
C THR A 302 7.32 6.46 -4.50
N LEU A 303 7.83 5.45 -3.79
CA LEU A 303 9.24 5.39 -3.41
C LEU A 303 10.14 5.24 -4.65
N GLN A 304 9.77 4.40 -5.61
CA GLN A 304 10.55 4.21 -6.84
C GLN A 304 10.63 5.48 -7.70
N TRP A 305 9.56 6.29 -7.78
CA TRP A 305 9.57 7.60 -8.42
C TRP A 305 10.51 8.59 -7.73
N ILE A 306 10.40 8.74 -6.40
CA ILE A 306 11.28 9.63 -5.64
C ILE A 306 12.73 9.17 -5.74
N GLN A 307 13.01 7.87 -5.58
CA GLN A 307 14.36 7.31 -5.72
C GLN A 307 14.93 7.44 -7.15
N LEU A 308 14.09 7.46 -8.19
CA LEU A 308 14.53 7.72 -9.56
C LEU A 308 14.98 9.18 -9.71
N ILE A 309 14.15 10.13 -9.27
CA ILE A 309 14.46 11.57 -9.37
C ILE A 309 15.64 11.97 -8.50
N CYS A 310 15.82 11.33 -7.33
CA CYS A 310 16.95 11.52 -6.44
C CYS A 310 18.23 10.75 -6.84
N ASP A 311 18.25 9.98 -7.95
CA ASP A 311 19.46 9.28 -8.37
C ASP A 311 20.51 10.29 -8.85
N PRO A 312 21.70 10.38 -8.22
CA PRO A 312 22.72 11.39 -8.57
C PRO A 312 23.28 11.20 -9.99
N LYS A 313 22.98 10.07 -10.65
CA LYS A 313 23.37 9.76 -12.02
C LYS A 313 22.16 9.70 -12.97
N LEU A 314 21.01 10.28 -12.59
CA LEU A 314 19.78 10.31 -13.40
C LEU A 314 20.04 10.67 -14.88
N PHE A 315 20.76 11.76 -15.13
CA PHE A 315 21.03 12.30 -16.47
C PHE A 315 22.30 11.73 -17.15
N HIS A 316 22.98 10.73 -16.58
CA HIS A 316 24.12 10.11 -17.27
C HIS A 316 23.65 9.24 -18.45
N PHE A 317 24.05 9.56 -19.68
CA PHE A 317 23.67 8.78 -20.87
C PHE A 317 24.16 7.32 -20.89
N ARG A 318 25.13 6.95 -20.04
CA ARG A 318 25.60 5.57 -19.90
C ARG A 318 24.64 4.73 -19.05
N ARG A 319 24.72 3.40 -19.19
CA ARG A 319 23.95 2.45 -18.38
C ARG A 319 24.31 2.60 -16.90
N VAL A 320 23.30 2.75 -16.03
CA VAL A 320 23.45 2.87 -14.57
C VAL A 320 22.42 1.93 -13.93
N PRO A 321 22.84 0.77 -13.39
CA PRO A 321 21.90 -0.23 -12.89
C PRO A 321 20.85 0.31 -11.92
N SER A 322 21.23 1.14 -10.93
CA SER A 322 20.33 1.81 -9.98
C SER A 322 19.14 2.49 -10.67
N ARG A 323 19.43 3.48 -11.53
CA ARG A 323 18.44 4.20 -12.32
C ARG A 323 17.66 3.27 -13.25
N ASP A 324 18.37 2.46 -14.04
CA ASP A 324 17.75 1.70 -15.13
C ASP A 324 16.76 0.65 -14.61
N HIS A 325 17.04 0.03 -13.46
CA HIS A 325 16.10 -0.91 -12.81
C HIS A 325 14.84 -0.18 -12.30
N ARG A 326 14.97 1.04 -11.76
CA ARG A 326 13.83 1.87 -11.34
C ARG A 326 12.97 2.30 -12.53
N VAL A 327 13.60 2.72 -13.63
CA VAL A 327 12.89 3.04 -14.89
C VAL A 327 12.15 1.82 -15.43
N ILE A 328 12.80 0.66 -15.50
CA ILE A 328 12.17 -0.60 -15.92
C ILE A 328 10.99 -0.95 -15.00
N ALA A 329 11.13 -0.80 -13.68
CA ALA A 329 10.02 -1.06 -12.74
C ALA A 329 8.79 -0.20 -13.07
N ILE A 330 8.99 1.11 -13.24
CA ILE A 330 7.92 2.09 -13.51
C ILE A 330 7.27 1.81 -14.87
N LEU A 331 8.07 1.56 -15.91
CA LEU A 331 7.54 1.22 -17.24
C LEU A 331 6.77 -0.11 -17.23
N SER A 332 7.28 -1.14 -16.54
CA SER A 332 6.58 -2.42 -16.37
C SER A 332 5.23 -2.23 -15.67
N LEU A 333 5.17 -1.40 -14.62
CA LEU A 333 3.90 -1.06 -13.96
C LEU A 333 2.90 -0.41 -14.94
N MET A 334 3.35 0.59 -15.70
CA MET A 334 2.49 1.29 -16.67
C MET A 334 1.98 0.36 -17.77
N ILE A 335 2.86 -0.47 -18.33
CA ILE A 335 2.50 -1.49 -19.34
C ILE A 335 1.52 -2.51 -18.75
N GLY A 336 1.72 -2.92 -17.49
CA GLY A 336 0.79 -3.76 -16.75
C GLY A 336 -0.60 -3.15 -16.63
N ALA A 337 -0.67 -1.88 -16.21
CA ALA A 337 -1.94 -1.16 -16.07
C ALA A 337 -2.66 -0.98 -17.41
N LEU A 338 -1.94 -0.65 -18.48
CA LEU A 338 -2.48 -0.57 -19.84
C LEU A 338 -3.02 -1.92 -20.33
N ALA A 339 -2.26 -3.01 -20.12
CA ALA A 339 -2.70 -4.36 -20.47
C ALA A 339 -3.93 -4.79 -19.67
N GLY A 340 -3.95 -4.56 -18.35
CA GLY A 340 -5.11 -4.85 -17.49
C GLY A 340 -6.35 -4.07 -17.92
N ARG A 341 -6.21 -2.77 -18.21
CA ARG A 341 -7.29 -1.92 -18.73
C ARG A 341 -7.85 -2.45 -20.05
N ALA A 342 -6.99 -2.78 -21.01
CA ALA A 342 -7.38 -3.24 -22.33
C ALA A 342 -8.00 -4.64 -22.32
N LEU A 343 -7.50 -5.56 -21.50
CA LEU A 343 -8.10 -6.89 -21.35
C LEU A 343 -9.49 -6.81 -20.68
N VAL A 344 -9.70 -5.91 -19.71
CA VAL A 344 -11.03 -5.69 -19.13
C VAL A 344 -12.03 -5.19 -20.18
N ASP A 345 -11.63 -4.33 -21.12
CA ASP A 345 -12.50 -3.94 -22.26
C ASP A 345 -12.80 -5.10 -23.21
N ALA A 346 -11.77 -5.89 -23.56
CA ALA A 346 -11.90 -6.91 -24.60
C ALA A 346 -12.63 -8.18 -24.13
N ILE A 347 -12.40 -8.62 -22.89
CA ILE A 347 -12.85 -9.93 -22.38
C ILE A 347 -13.41 -9.88 -20.94
N GLY A 348 -13.46 -8.71 -20.30
CA GLY A 348 -13.97 -8.58 -18.94
C GLY A 348 -13.01 -9.04 -17.83
N SER A 349 -13.34 -8.67 -16.60
CA SER A 349 -12.45 -8.77 -15.43
C SER A 349 -12.10 -10.20 -15.01
N HIS A 350 -13.03 -11.16 -15.11
CA HIS A 350 -12.77 -12.54 -14.68
C HIS A 350 -11.77 -13.24 -15.61
N TRP A 351 -11.91 -13.08 -16.93
CA TRP A 351 -10.94 -13.63 -17.89
C TRP A 351 -9.59 -12.92 -17.79
N ALA A 352 -9.58 -11.58 -17.57
CA ALA A 352 -8.35 -10.84 -17.31
C ALA A 352 -7.63 -11.34 -16.04
N LEU A 353 -8.33 -11.59 -14.94
CA LEU A 353 -7.75 -12.19 -13.72
C LEU A 353 -7.22 -13.61 -13.99
N GLY A 354 -7.94 -14.43 -14.77
CA GLY A 354 -7.49 -15.77 -15.18
C GLY A 354 -6.17 -15.75 -15.95
N ILE A 355 -6.02 -14.82 -16.91
CA ILE A 355 -4.75 -14.60 -17.62
C ILE A 355 -3.66 -14.11 -16.65
N GLY A 356 -4.00 -13.26 -15.67
CA GLY A 356 -3.08 -12.84 -14.60
C GLY A 356 -2.59 -13.99 -13.71
N ALA A 357 -3.42 -15.01 -13.47
CA ALA A 357 -3.02 -16.22 -12.76
C ALA A 357 -2.02 -17.06 -13.58
N ALA A 358 -2.26 -17.21 -14.89
CA ALA A 358 -1.33 -17.87 -15.80
C ALA A 358 0.02 -17.11 -15.91
N ALA A 359 -0.02 -15.77 -15.97
CA ALA A 359 1.19 -14.95 -15.94
C ALA A 359 2.00 -15.15 -14.64
N ARG A 360 1.33 -15.21 -13.48
CA ARG A 360 1.98 -15.51 -12.18
C ARG A 360 2.59 -16.91 -12.14
N LEU A 361 1.95 -17.91 -12.75
CA LEU A 361 2.52 -19.26 -12.89
C LEU A 361 3.84 -19.24 -13.70
N LEU A 362 3.89 -18.48 -14.81
CA LEU A 362 5.12 -18.28 -15.59
C LEU A 362 6.21 -17.54 -14.79
N ILE A 363 5.84 -16.54 -13.98
CA ILE A 363 6.79 -15.88 -13.07
C ILE A 363 7.34 -16.89 -12.05
N GLY A 364 6.49 -17.78 -11.53
CA GLY A 364 6.92 -18.91 -10.70
C GLY A 364 8.03 -19.72 -11.36
N PHE A 365 7.80 -20.24 -12.56
CA PHE A 365 8.83 -20.99 -13.30
C PHE A 365 10.09 -20.17 -13.59
N SER A 366 9.97 -18.86 -13.84
CA SER A 366 11.15 -18.00 -14.06
C SER A 366 12.09 -17.92 -12.85
N TRP A 367 11.57 -18.04 -11.61
CA TRP A 367 12.41 -18.13 -10.41
C TRP A 367 13.29 -19.38 -10.36
N LEU A 368 12.87 -20.48 -10.99
CA LEU A 368 13.67 -21.71 -11.07
C LEU A 368 14.88 -21.57 -12.02
N ALA A 369 14.82 -20.62 -12.95
CA ALA A 369 15.86 -20.34 -13.93
C ALA A 369 16.89 -19.27 -13.47
N VAL A 370 16.62 -18.51 -12.41
CA VAL A 370 17.56 -17.51 -11.90
C VAL A 370 18.84 -18.20 -11.39
N PRO A 371 20.04 -17.75 -11.79
CA PRO A 371 21.31 -18.29 -11.32
C PRO A 371 21.42 -18.34 -9.79
N GLN A 372 22.10 -19.37 -9.28
CA GLN A 372 22.40 -19.49 -7.85
C GLN A 372 23.53 -18.53 -7.46
N GLN A 373 23.47 -18.00 -6.25
CA GLN A 373 24.60 -17.27 -5.68
C GLN A 373 25.78 -18.24 -5.49
N LYS A 374 26.99 -17.82 -5.92
CA LYS A 374 28.24 -18.59 -5.79
C LYS A 374 29.01 -18.19 -4.54
#